data_AF-A0A369LWC1-F1
#
_entry.id   AF-A0A369LWC1-F1
#
_cell.length_a   1.000
_cell.length_b   1.000
_cell.length_c   1.000
_cell.angle_alpha   90.00
_cell.angle_beta   90.00
_cell.angle_gamma   90.00
#
_symmetry.space_group_name_H-M   'P 1'
#
loop_
_entity.id
_entity.type
_entity.pdbx_description
1 polymer ?
#
loop_
_entity_poly.entity_id
_entity_poly.type
_entity_poly.pdbx_seq_one_letter_code
_entity_poly.pdbx_strand_id
1 'polypeptide(L)'
;MIELHGDLGVDEERLRAADPDGLYLFALERYPYMMTSAQVAEFTCATSQEVRRLLARGELKGCRVGKKWLVPKLALLNYLYKGEGREGLQSA
;
A
#
# COMPACT_ATOMS: atom_id res chain seq x y z
N MET A 1 -10.46 28.90 8.43
CA MET A 1 -10.38 27.45 8.69
C MET A 1 -10.43 26.80 7.33
N ILE A 2 -9.30 26.32 6.78
CA ILE A 2 -9.29 25.77 5.41
C ILE A 2 -9.73 24.31 5.52
N GLU A 3 -10.96 24.04 5.11
CA GLU A 3 -11.48 22.70 4.90
C GLU A 3 -10.70 22.07 3.73
N LEU A 4 -9.74 21.20 4.04
CA LEU A 4 -9.14 20.29 3.07
C LEU A 4 -10.11 19.12 2.81
N HIS A 5 -11.27 19.40 2.24
CA HIS A 5 -12.05 18.38 1.53
C HIS A 5 -11.43 18.21 0.14
N GLY A 6 -10.25 17.56 0.10
CA GLY A 6 -9.93 16.78 -1.08
C GLY A 6 -11.00 15.70 -1.17
N ASP A 7 -11.73 15.65 -2.27
CA ASP A 7 -12.82 14.71 -2.52
C ASP A 7 -12.42 13.25 -2.14
N LEU A 8 -12.77 12.84 -0.91
CA LEU A 8 -12.46 11.53 -0.34
C LEU A 8 -13.24 10.40 -1.05
N GLY A 9 -14.26 10.73 -1.85
CA GLY A 9 -15.11 9.76 -2.55
C GLY A 9 -14.35 8.92 -3.56
N VAL A 10 -13.35 9.50 -4.24
CA VAL A 10 -12.58 8.80 -5.29
C VAL A 10 -11.54 7.85 -4.68
N ASP A 11 -11.00 8.16 -3.50
CA ASP A 11 -10.00 7.30 -2.85
C ASP A 11 -10.65 6.05 -2.22
N GLU A 12 -11.85 6.16 -1.64
CA GLU A 12 -12.54 4.99 -1.05
C GLU A 12 -12.95 3.94 -2.10
N GLU A 13 -13.53 4.38 -3.23
CA GLU A 13 -13.91 3.46 -4.31
C GLU A 13 -12.68 2.74 -4.87
N ARG A 14 -11.58 3.47 -5.08
CA ARG A 14 -10.32 2.88 -5.54
C ARG A 14 -9.70 1.93 -4.54
N LEU A 15 -9.81 2.21 -3.24
CA LEU A 15 -9.34 1.30 -2.20
C LEU A 15 -10.15 0.00 -2.21
N ARG A 16 -11.48 0.07 -2.34
CA ARG A 16 -12.34 -1.13 -2.46
C ARG A 16 -12.04 -1.90 -3.74
N ALA A 17 -11.86 -1.22 -4.86
CA ALA A 17 -11.53 -1.86 -6.13
C ALA A 17 -10.14 -2.53 -6.11
N ALA A 18 -9.20 -2.00 -5.33
CA ALA A 18 -7.86 -2.57 -5.16
C ALA A 18 -7.82 -3.70 -4.11
N ASP A 19 -8.91 -3.97 -3.40
CA ASP A 19 -9.07 -5.06 -2.45
C ASP A 19 -10.35 -5.86 -2.76
N PRO A 20 -10.39 -6.58 -3.91
CA PRO A 20 -11.60 -7.27 -4.38
C PRO A 20 -12.15 -8.28 -3.37
N ASP A 21 -11.28 -8.94 -2.61
CA ASP A 21 -11.68 -9.93 -1.60
C ASP A 21 -11.98 -9.30 -0.23
N GLY A 22 -11.72 -8.00 -0.07
CA GLY A 22 -11.95 -7.28 1.19
C GLY A 22 -11.04 -7.71 2.35
N LEU A 23 -9.98 -8.47 2.07
CA LEU A 23 -9.13 -9.10 3.08
C LEU A 23 -8.24 -8.07 3.79
N TYR A 24 -7.71 -7.11 3.04
CA TYR A 24 -6.63 -6.24 3.53
C TYR A 24 -7.13 -4.88 4.00
N LEU A 25 -8.19 -4.34 3.40
CA LEU A 25 -8.69 -2.99 3.70
C LEU A 25 -9.14 -2.88 5.16
N PHE A 26 -9.80 -3.92 5.69
CA PHE A 26 -10.17 -4.02 7.10
C PHE A 26 -8.93 -4.03 8.01
N ALA A 27 -7.94 -4.87 7.72
CA ALA A 27 -6.72 -4.95 8.52
C ALA A 27 -5.89 -3.64 8.47
N LEU A 28 -5.97 -2.91 7.36
CA LEU A 28 -5.31 -1.62 7.17
C LEU A 28 -6.03 -0.45 7.85
N GLU A 29 -7.23 -0.62 8.40
CA GLU A 29 -8.03 0.46 9.00
C GLU A 29 -7.27 1.20 10.11
N ARG A 30 -6.52 0.46 10.95
CA ARG A 30 -5.71 1.02 12.05
C ARG A 30 -4.53 1.89 11.61
N TYR A 31 -4.18 1.87 10.32
CA TYR A 31 -3.06 2.61 9.76
C TYR A 31 -3.52 3.90 9.06
N PRO A 32 -2.70 4.97 9.04
CA PRO A 32 -2.99 6.14 8.22
C PRO A 32 -3.01 5.78 6.73
N TYR A 33 -3.72 6.56 5.89
CA TYR A 33 -3.71 6.34 4.44
C TYR A 33 -2.29 6.36 3.85
N MET A 34 -1.47 7.31 4.29
CA MET A 34 -0.03 7.36 3.98
C MET A 34 0.76 6.63 5.08
N MET A 35 1.18 5.40 4.80
CA MET A 35 1.94 4.56 5.72
C MET A 35 3.44 4.82 5.58
N THR A 36 4.17 4.84 6.69
CA THR A 36 5.63 4.84 6.68
C THR A 36 6.18 3.47 6.30
N SER A 37 7.44 3.41 5.86
CA SER A 37 8.10 2.11 5.60
C SER A 37 8.10 1.16 6.80
N ALA A 38 8.04 1.68 8.02
CA ALA A 38 7.97 0.87 9.24
C ALA A 38 6.58 0.26 9.45
N GLN A 39 5.52 1.01 9.18
CA GLN A 39 4.14 0.52 9.27
C GLN A 39 3.84 -0.51 8.16
N VAL A 40 4.36 -0.29 6.95
CA VAL A 40 4.25 -1.29 5.87
C VAL A 40 4.98 -2.57 6.24
N ALA A 41 6.20 -2.45 6.81
CA ALA A 41 6.97 -3.59 7.28
C ALA A 41 6.23 -4.37 8.37
N GLU A 42 5.67 -3.67 9.36
CA GLU A 42 4.84 -4.28 10.41
C GLU A 42 3.65 -5.05 9.82
N PHE A 43 2.91 -4.44 8.89
CA PHE A 43 1.74 -5.07 8.26
C PHE A 43 2.11 -6.31 7.42
N THR A 44 3.20 -6.23 6.65
CA THR A 44 3.62 -7.30 5.72
C THR A 44 4.53 -8.34 6.36
N CYS A 45 4.78 -8.25 7.67
CA CYS A 45 5.78 -9.04 8.38
C CYS A 45 7.18 -9.00 7.72
N ALA A 46 7.50 -7.91 7.02
CA ALA A 46 8.78 -7.69 6.36
C ALA A 46 9.69 -6.79 7.22
N THR A 47 10.95 -6.64 6.82
CA THR A 47 11.82 -5.63 7.42
C THR A 47 11.61 -4.26 6.76
N SER A 48 11.82 -3.18 7.52
CA SER A 48 11.82 -1.82 6.95
C SER A 48 12.88 -1.61 5.86
N GLN A 49 13.95 -2.41 5.86
CA GLN A 49 14.98 -2.36 4.83
C GLN A 49 14.51 -2.97 3.52
N GLU A 50 13.79 -4.10 3.56
CA GLU A 50 13.18 -4.72 2.38
C GLU A 50 12.14 -3.79 1.76
N VAL A 51 11.26 -3.20 2.57
CA VAL A 51 10.27 -2.22 2.07
C VAL A 51 10.95 -1.06 1.36
N ARG A 52 12.02 -0.49 1.93
CA ARG A 52 12.79 0.59 1.28
C ARG A 52 13.47 0.13 -0.01
N ARG A 53 13.91 -1.12 -0.09
CA ARG A 53 14.51 -1.68 -1.30
C ARG A 53 13.47 -1.81 -2.41
N LEU A 54 12.27 -2.30 -2.10
CA LEU A 54 11.15 -2.37 -3.05
C LEU A 54 10.78 -0.98 -3.58
N LEU A 55 10.74 0.02 -2.69
CA LEU A 55 10.49 1.42 -3.06
C LEU A 55 11.60 2.00 -3.94
N ALA A 56 12.86 1.75 -3.59
CA ALA A 56 14.01 2.24 -4.37
C ALA A 56 14.09 1.61 -5.77
N ARG A 57 13.61 0.37 -5.93
CA ARG A 57 13.53 -0.33 -7.22
C ARG A 57 12.27 -0.01 -8.02
N GLY A 58 11.31 0.71 -7.43
CA GLY A 58 10.02 1.01 -8.05
C GLY A 58 9.06 -0.19 -8.13
N GLU A 59 9.37 -1.28 -7.42
CA GLU A 59 8.48 -2.46 -7.33
C GLU A 59 7.25 -2.16 -6.48
N LEU A 60 7.45 -1.42 -5.38
CA LEU A 60 6.38 -0.82 -4.57
C LEU A 60 6.30 0.68 -4.89
N LYS A 61 5.10 1.17 -5.23
CA LYS A 61 4.89 2.61 -5.44
C LYS A 61 4.83 3.34 -4.10
N GLY A 62 5.48 4.49 -4.03
CA GLY A 62 5.44 5.36 -2.86
C GLY A 62 6.07 6.71 -3.17
N CYS A 63 5.94 7.65 -2.24
CA CYS A 63 6.55 8.98 -2.34
C CYS A 63 7.62 9.18 -1.27
N ARG A 64 8.66 9.92 -1.63
CA ARG A 64 9.72 10.29 -0.69
C ARG A 64 9.47 11.73 -0.22
N VAL A 65 9.24 11.89 1.07
CA VAL A 65 9.04 13.20 1.71
C VAL A 65 10.21 13.43 2.66
N GLY A 66 11.11 14.35 2.27
CA GLY A 66 12.39 14.56 2.94
C GLY A 66 13.22 13.27 3.01
N LYS A 67 13.52 12.80 4.22
CA LYS A 67 14.31 11.58 4.46
C LYS A 67 13.45 10.32 4.61
N LYS A 68 12.12 10.43 4.58
CA LYS A 68 11.19 9.31 4.84
C LYS A 68 10.48 8.87 3.55
N TRP A 69 10.20 7.58 3.49
CA TRP A 69 9.32 7.00 2.49
C TRP A 69 7.90 6.88 3.05
N LEU A 70 6.92 7.24 2.22
CA LEU A 70 5.50 7.08 2.48
C LEU A 70 4.88 6.25 1.37
N VAL A 71 3.95 5.38 1.75
CA VAL A 71 3.27 4.42 0.89
C VAL A 71 1.77 4.60 1.09
N PRO A 72 1.02 5.02 0.05
CA PRO A 72 -0.44 5.02 0.11
C PRO A 72 -0.97 3.60 0.30
N LYS A 73 -2.02 3.40 1.10
CA LYS A 73 -2.73 2.11 1.23
C LYS A 73 -3.07 1.52 -0.15
N LEU A 74 -3.54 2.37 -1.07
CA LEU A 74 -3.84 1.99 -2.45
C LEU A 74 -2.63 1.37 -3.17
N ALA A 75 -1.44 1.94 -2.98
CA ALA A 75 -0.22 1.42 -3.61
C ALA A 75 0.21 0.07 -3.02
N LEU A 76 0.01 -0.12 -1.71
CA LEU A 76 0.28 -1.38 -1.04
C LEU A 76 -0.70 -2.48 -1.48
N LEU A 77 -2.01 -2.19 -1.52
CA LEU A 77 -3.03 -3.13 -2.00
C LEU A 77 -2.73 -3.60 -3.43
N ASN A 78 -2.46 -2.67 -4.34
CA ASN A 78 -2.06 -3.01 -5.71
C ASN A 78 -0.79 -3.86 -5.78
N TYR A 79 0.16 -3.67 -4.86
CA TYR A 79 1.38 -4.48 -4.80
C TYR A 79 1.09 -5.92 -4.34
N LEU A 80 0.25 -6.09 -3.31
CA LEU A 80 -0.12 -7.40 -2.77
C LEU A 80 -0.83 -8.25 -3.82
N TYR A 81 -1.89 -7.73 -4.44
CA TYR A 81 -2.64 -8.45 -5.48
C TYR A 81 -1.87 -8.66 -6.78
N LYS A 82 -0.88 -7.79 -7.09
CA LYS A 82 0.02 -8.02 -8.22
C LYS A 82 0.91 -9.26 -8.00
N GLY A 83 1.21 -9.60 -6.75
CA GLY A 83 1.96 -10.80 -6.38
C GLY A 83 1.14 -12.08 -6.57
N GLU A 84 -0.14 -12.07 -6.17
CA GLU A 84 -1.04 -13.22 -6.25
C GLU A 84 -1.27 -13.70 -7.70
N GLY A 85 -1.31 -12.78 -8.66
CA GLY A 85 -1.41 -13.12 -10.09
C GLY A 85 -0.18 -13.79 -10.71
N ARG A 86 0.95 -13.88 -10.00
CA ARG A 86 2.19 -14.53 -10.49
C ARG A 86 2.43 -15.92 -9.92
N GLU A 87 1.81 -16.28 -8.81
CA GLU A 87 1.96 -17.62 -8.22
C GLU A 87 0.99 -18.66 -8.81
N GLY A 88 -0.05 -18.21 -9.51
CA GLY A 88 -1.00 -19.10 -10.22
C GLY A 88 -0.55 -19.61 -11.60
N LEU A 89 0.63 -19.23 -12.11
CA LEU A 89 1.10 -19.60 -13.46
C LEU A 89 2.57 -20.09 -13.51
N GLN A 90 3.08 -20.66 -12.41
CA GLN A 90 4.36 -21.40 -12.42
C GLN A 90 4.24 -22.83 -11.90
N SER A 91 3.04 -23.40 -11.90
CA SER A 91 2.82 -24.83 -11.66
C SER A 91 1.66 -25.34 -12.52
N ALA A 92 1.91 -25.47 -13.82
CA ALA A 92 1.16 -26.33 -14.74
C ALA A 92 2.10 -26.77 -15.87
#